data_AF-A0A9X9A5T3-F1
#
_entry.id   AF-A0A9X9A5T3-F1
#
_cell.length_a   1.000
_cell.length_b   1.000
_cell.length_c   1.000
_cell.angle_alpha   90.00
_cell.angle_beta   90.00
_cell.angle_gamma   90.00
#
_symmetry.space_group_name_H-M   'P 1'
#
loop_
_entity.id
_entity.type
_entity.pdbx_description
1 polymer ?
#
loop_
_entity_poly.entity_id
_entity_poly.type
_entity_poly.pdbx_seq_one_letter_code
_entity_poly.pdbx_strand_id
1 'polypeptide(L)'
;VIYTKGEKKDKLLSYSQREFATLFFDNDKFPYYSSVATFVTKKGETLYCLVKVPKKAIKYEYTFSDKNEEYVYVFYKILLSTIVLFFVFFSMNVYIFSRQIARKITRPLDKLATGFEEIASGKYDKRLNYETYFELMQIQHLFNVMSEKLDKIEK
;
A
#
# COMPACT_ATOMS: atom_id res chain seq x y z
N VAL A 1 -12.15 -17.93 48.19
CA VAL A 1 -12.09 -16.48 48.46
C VAL A 1 -12.07 -16.33 49.96
N ILE A 2 -11.00 -15.80 50.52
CA ILE A 2 -10.79 -15.71 51.98
C ILE A 2 -11.21 -14.36 52.56
N TYR A 3 -11.21 -13.32 51.72
CA TYR A 3 -11.59 -11.97 52.08
C TYR A 3 -11.98 -11.22 50.81
N THR A 4 -12.88 -10.24 50.93
CA THR A 4 -13.33 -9.40 49.81
C THR A 4 -13.37 -7.96 50.27
N LYS A 5 -12.75 -7.07 49.50
CA LYS A 5 -12.78 -5.62 49.72
C LYS A 5 -13.58 -4.97 48.59
N GLY A 6 -14.66 -4.27 48.95
CA GLY A 6 -15.58 -3.64 48.00
C GLY A 6 -16.84 -4.47 47.71
N GLU A 7 -17.66 -3.98 46.77
CA GLU A 7 -18.91 -4.64 46.39
C GLU A 7 -18.65 -5.68 45.30
N LYS A 8 -18.67 -6.95 45.69
CA LYS A 8 -18.49 -8.07 44.77
C LYS A 8 -19.77 -8.32 43.98
N LYS A 9 -19.70 -8.11 42.66
CA LYS A 9 -20.85 -8.26 41.75
C LYS A 9 -21.01 -9.67 41.16
N ASP A 10 -20.05 -10.57 41.42
CA ASP A 10 -20.12 -11.98 41.02
C ASP A 10 -20.43 -12.90 42.21
N LYS A 11 -20.93 -14.11 41.96
CA LYS A 11 -21.27 -15.10 43.01
C LYS A 11 -20.16 -16.13 43.26
N LEU A 12 -19.05 -16.08 42.53
CA LEU A 12 -17.97 -17.09 42.59
C LEU A 12 -17.12 -16.93 43.85
N LEU A 13 -17.06 -17.98 44.67
CA LEU A 13 -16.25 -18.02 45.91
C LEU A 13 -15.01 -18.91 45.79
N SER A 14 -14.91 -19.69 44.72
CA SER A 14 -13.76 -20.52 44.37
C SER A 14 -13.57 -20.50 42.86
N TYR A 15 -12.35 -20.83 42.42
CA TYR A 15 -12.00 -20.91 41.02
C TYR A 15 -11.21 -22.20 40.81
N SER A 16 -11.54 -22.97 39.79
CA SER A 16 -10.64 -23.97 39.25
C SER A 16 -9.43 -23.31 38.60
N GLN A 17 -8.34 -24.05 38.39
CA GLN A 17 -7.14 -23.53 37.73
C GLN A 17 -7.45 -22.98 36.33
N ARG A 18 -8.34 -23.63 35.58
CA ARG A 18 -8.76 -23.18 34.24
C ARG A 18 -9.56 -21.89 34.30
N GLU A 19 -10.52 -21.80 35.22
CA GLU A 19 -11.33 -20.59 35.39
C GLU A 19 -10.47 -19.41 35.84
N PHE A 20 -9.52 -19.66 36.75
CA PHE A 20 -8.59 -18.64 37.23
C PHE A 20 -7.70 -18.11 36.10
N ALA A 21 -7.10 -18.98 35.29
CA ALA A 21 -6.28 -18.56 34.15
C ALA A 21 -7.10 -17.77 33.11
N THR A 22 -8.36 -18.16 32.90
CA THR A 22 -9.27 -17.52 31.92
C THR A 22 -9.58 -16.05 32.27
N LEU A 23 -9.44 -15.64 33.55
CA LEU A 23 -9.68 -14.26 33.99
C LEU A 23 -8.66 -13.24 33.44
N PHE A 24 -7.48 -13.70 33.00
CA PHE A 24 -6.38 -12.82 32.55
C PHE A 24 -6.27 -12.70 31.03
N PHE A 25 -7.03 -13.50 30.28
CA PHE A 25 -7.12 -13.35 28.83
C PHE A 25 -8.15 -12.26 28.51
N ASP A 26 -7.80 -11.35 27.59
CA ASP A 26 -8.77 -10.37 27.12
C ASP A 26 -9.87 -11.10 26.34
N ASN A 27 -11.05 -11.14 26.94
CA ASN A 27 -12.20 -11.86 26.43
C ASN A 27 -13.43 -10.97 26.61
N ASP A 28 -14.14 -10.72 25.52
CA ASP A 28 -15.34 -9.88 25.49
C ASP A 28 -16.49 -10.42 26.36
N LYS A 29 -16.41 -11.69 26.76
CA LYS A 29 -17.41 -12.32 27.64
C LYS A 29 -17.35 -11.80 29.09
N PHE A 30 -16.25 -11.21 29.54
CA PHE A 30 -16.14 -10.69 30.90
C PHE A 30 -16.34 -9.17 30.95
N PRO A 31 -17.30 -8.67 31.75
CA PRO A 31 -17.55 -7.23 31.88
C PRO A 31 -16.51 -6.50 32.75
N TYR A 32 -15.38 -7.14 33.05
CA TYR A 32 -14.31 -6.63 33.90
C TYR A 32 -12.93 -7.02 33.38
N TYR A 33 -11.94 -6.16 33.63
CA TYR A 33 -10.52 -6.51 33.56
C TYR A 33 -10.08 -7.11 34.89
N SER A 34 -9.26 -8.15 34.85
CA SER A 34 -8.75 -8.79 36.06
C SER A 34 -7.23 -8.68 36.14
N SER A 35 -6.70 -8.47 37.35
CA SER A 35 -5.27 -8.52 37.64
C SER A 35 -5.04 -9.22 38.97
N VAL A 36 -3.88 -9.86 39.13
CA VAL A 36 -3.52 -10.58 40.35
C VAL A 36 -2.14 -10.15 40.86
N ALA A 37 -2.03 -10.01 42.18
CA ALA A 37 -0.77 -9.86 42.87
C ALA A 37 -0.67 -10.89 44.00
N THR A 38 0.52 -11.43 44.24
CA THR A 38 0.80 -12.27 45.41
C THR A 38 1.28 -11.40 46.57
N PHE A 39 0.96 -11.80 47.80
CA PHE A 39 1.48 -11.17 49.01
C PHE A 39 1.66 -12.19 50.13
N VAL A 40 2.59 -11.94 51.03
CA VAL A 40 2.87 -12.82 52.18
C VAL A 40 2.21 -12.26 53.42
N THR A 41 1.49 -13.10 54.17
CA THR A 41 0.88 -12.69 55.44
C THR A 41 1.92 -12.57 56.55
N LYS A 42 1.57 -11.89 57.64
CA LYS A 42 2.41 -11.85 58.86
C LYS A 42 2.70 -13.24 59.46
N LYS A 43 1.94 -14.27 59.05
CA LYS A 43 2.11 -15.68 59.44
C LYS A 43 2.98 -16.48 58.46
N GLY A 44 3.52 -15.85 57.41
CA GLY A 44 4.37 -16.50 56.42
C GLY A 44 3.63 -17.20 55.27
N GLU A 45 2.31 -17.06 55.19
CA GLU A 45 1.50 -17.70 54.14
C GLU A 45 1.44 -16.82 52.89
N THR A 46 1.65 -17.40 51.70
CA THR A 46 1.51 -16.67 50.43
C THR A 46 0.06 -16.72 49.95
N LEU A 47 -0.55 -15.55 49.73
CA LEU A 47 -1.92 -15.40 49.28
C LEU A 47 -1.99 -14.60 47.98
N TYR A 48 -3.05 -14.82 47.21
CA TYR A 48 -3.34 -14.10 45.97
C TYR A 48 -4.39 -13.03 46.21
N CYS A 49 -4.12 -11.81 45.76
CA CYS A 49 -5.06 -10.70 45.68
C CYS A 49 -5.54 -10.57 44.22
N LEU A 50 -6.82 -10.87 43.98
CA LEU A 50 -7.47 -10.71 42.68
C LEU A 50 -8.24 -9.39 42.65
N VAL A 51 -7.92 -8.52 41.69
CA VAL A 51 -8.59 -7.24 41.45
C VAL A 51 -9.43 -7.36 40.18
N LYS A 52 -10.71 -6.95 40.24
CA LYS A 52 -11.61 -6.88 39.08
C LYS A 52 -12.11 -5.45 38.89
N VAL A 53 -11.84 -4.87 37.73
CA VAL A 53 -12.23 -3.50 37.38
C VAL A 53 -13.27 -3.53 36.26
N PRO A 54 -14.47 -2.97 36.44
CA PRO A 54 -15.50 -2.98 35.39
C PRO A 54 -15.03 -2.24 34.13
N LYS A 55 -15.13 -2.86 32.94
CA LYS A 55 -14.74 -2.22 31.68
C LYS A 55 -15.50 -0.89 31.46
N LYS A 56 -16.77 -0.85 31.86
CA LYS A 56 -17.65 0.34 31.78
C LYS A 56 -17.24 1.51 32.70
N ALA A 57 -16.43 1.24 33.74
CA ALA A 57 -15.94 2.28 34.64
C ALA A 57 -14.68 2.97 34.09
N ILE A 58 -14.04 2.37 33.07
CA ILE A 58 -12.88 2.95 32.39
C ILE A 58 -13.39 3.77 31.21
N LYS A 59 -13.37 5.10 31.36
CA LYS A 59 -13.56 6.01 30.23
C LYS A 59 -12.20 6.20 29.56
N TYR A 60 -12.02 5.57 28.41
CA TYR A 60 -10.89 5.87 27.53
C TYR A 60 -11.18 7.20 26.83
N GLU A 61 -10.78 8.30 27.46
CA GLU A 61 -10.68 9.57 26.76
C GLU A 61 -9.35 9.56 26.02
N TYR A 62 -9.40 9.35 24.70
CA TYR A 62 -8.26 9.57 23.80
C TYR A 62 -7.98 11.07 23.74
N THR A 63 -7.42 11.59 24.81
CA THR A 63 -6.85 12.92 24.79
C THR A 63 -5.53 12.78 24.04
N PHE A 64 -5.49 13.23 22.79
CA PHE A 64 -4.23 13.49 22.08
C PHE A 64 -3.51 14.62 22.84
N SER A 65 -2.94 14.28 23.99
CA SER A 65 -2.40 15.21 24.97
C SER A 65 -0.98 15.66 24.62
N ASP A 66 -0.50 15.35 23.43
CA ASP A 66 0.85 15.70 23.03
C ASP A 66 0.88 16.24 21.60
N LYS A 67 0.40 17.48 21.47
CA LYS A 67 0.84 18.37 20.38
C LYS A 67 2.27 18.81 20.70
N ASN A 68 3.19 17.87 20.77
CA ASN A 68 4.60 18.18 20.76
C ASN A 68 4.89 18.78 19.38
N GLU A 69 4.98 20.11 19.32
CA GLU A 69 5.13 20.90 18.09
C GLU A 69 6.30 20.39 17.23
N GLU A 70 7.31 19.82 17.88
CA GLU A 70 8.46 19.17 17.26
C GLU A 70 8.08 17.97 16.38
N TYR A 71 7.18 17.08 16.83
CA TYR A 71 6.74 15.94 16.02
C TYR A 71 5.92 16.38 14.82
N VAL A 72 5.11 17.43 14.98
CA VAL A 72 4.31 17.99 13.89
C VAL A 72 5.22 18.58 12.82
N TYR A 73 6.27 19.32 13.22
CA TYR A 73 7.26 19.87 12.29
C TYR A 73 8.03 18.78 11.53
N VAL A 74 8.53 17.76 12.25
CA VAL A 74 9.23 16.63 11.63
C VAL A 74 8.32 15.88 10.66
N PHE A 75 7.06 15.65 11.03
CA PHE A 75 6.07 15.02 10.16
C PHE A 75 5.87 15.80 8.85
N TYR A 76 5.62 17.11 8.93
CA TYR A 76 5.43 17.93 7.72
C TYR A 76 6.69 18.02 6.86
N LYS A 77 7.88 18.06 7.49
CA LYS A 77 9.15 18.06 6.76
C LYS A 77 9.35 16.76 5.97
N ILE A 78 9.07 15.62 6.58
CA ILE A 78 9.15 14.31 5.90
C ILE A 78 8.10 14.25 4.78
N LEU A 79 6.86 14.62 5.08
CA LEU A 79 5.76 14.62 4.11
C LEU A 79 6.08 15.48 2.88
N LEU A 80 6.58 16.71 3.09
CA LEU A 80 6.98 17.59 2.00
C LEU A 80 8.14 16.99 1.20
N SER A 81 9.16 16.44 1.88
CA SER A 81 10.29 15.79 1.21
C SER A 81 9.84 14.60 0.35
N THR A 82 8.91 13.77 0.84
CA THR A 82 8.37 12.64 0.10
C THR A 82 7.58 13.10 -1.12
N ILE A 83 6.77 14.15 -1.00
CA ILE A 83 6.02 14.72 -2.12
C ILE A 83 6.96 15.24 -3.21
N VAL A 84 7.99 16.01 -2.84
CA VAL A 84 8.98 16.53 -3.79
C VAL A 84 9.69 15.37 -4.50
N LEU A 85 10.14 14.38 -3.75
CA LEU A 85 10.81 13.21 -4.31
C LEU A 85 9.90 12.45 -5.28
N PHE A 86 8.63 12.26 -4.91
CA PHE A 86 7.62 11.63 -5.76
C PHE A 86 7.47 12.38 -7.09
N PHE A 87 7.33 13.71 -7.06
CA PHE A 87 7.20 14.50 -8.30
C PHE A 87 8.45 14.41 -9.17
N VAL A 88 9.66 14.42 -8.59
CA VAL A 88 10.90 14.26 -9.35
C VAL A 88 10.94 12.92 -10.08
N PHE A 89 10.68 11.81 -9.36
CA PHE A 89 10.65 10.49 -9.98
C PHE A 89 9.51 10.35 -10.98
N PHE A 90 8.34 10.89 -10.68
CA PHE A 90 7.18 10.85 -11.56
C PHE A 90 7.47 11.60 -12.87
N SER A 91 7.98 12.83 -12.80
CA SER A 91 8.36 13.61 -13.98
C SER A 91 9.45 12.93 -14.81
N MET A 92 10.46 12.32 -14.16
CA MET A 92 11.48 11.56 -14.85
C MET A 92 10.91 10.36 -15.60
N ASN A 93 10.01 9.60 -14.96
CA ASN A 93 9.31 8.49 -15.60
C ASN A 93 8.50 8.97 -16.80
N VAL A 94 7.65 9.98 -16.62
CA VAL A 94 6.83 10.55 -17.70
C VAL A 94 7.69 11.00 -18.88
N TYR A 95 8.82 11.67 -18.61
CA TYR A 95 9.73 12.11 -19.66
C TYR A 95 10.36 10.95 -20.44
N ILE A 96 10.85 9.91 -19.74
CA ILE A 96 11.44 8.72 -20.37
C ILE A 96 10.39 8.00 -21.21
N PHE A 97 9.20 7.73 -20.65
CA PHE A 97 8.12 7.04 -21.35
C PHE A 97 7.63 7.85 -22.55
N SER A 98 7.38 9.14 -22.39
CA SER A 98 6.99 10.02 -23.50
C SER A 98 8.01 9.99 -24.64
N ARG A 99 9.31 10.07 -24.31
CA ARG A 99 10.38 10.01 -25.32
C ARG A 99 10.49 8.65 -25.99
N GLN A 100 10.28 7.55 -25.26
CA GLN A 100 10.27 6.21 -25.86
C GLN A 100 9.08 6.00 -26.79
N ILE A 101 7.87 6.37 -26.36
CA ILE A 101 6.64 6.28 -27.16
C ILE A 101 6.78 7.12 -28.43
N ALA A 102 7.25 8.35 -28.32
CA ALA A 102 7.47 9.22 -29.48
C ALA A 102 8.44 8.58 -30.50
N ARG A 103 9.50 7.93 -30.02
CA ARG A 103 10.52 7.30 -30.88
C ARG A 103 10.07 5.98 -31.50
N LYS A 104 9.40 5.11 -30.73
CA LYS A 104 9.08 3.74 -31.14
C LYS A 104 7.64 3.56 -31.63
N ILE A 105 6.75 4.53 -31.47
CA ILE A 105 5.35 4.44 -31.91
C ILE A 105 5.01 5.64 -32.79
N THR A 106 5.01 6.85 -32.22
CA THR A 106 4.46 8.03 -32.91
C THR A 106 5.22 8.37 -34.19
N ARG A 107 6.56 8.45 -34.15
CA ARG A 107 7.37 8.76 -35.35
C ARG A 107 7.30 7.66 -36.42
N PRO A 108 7.43 6.36 -36.10
CA PRO A 108 7.22 5.28 -37.07
C PRO A 108 5.83 5.31 -37.71
N LEU A 109 4.77 5.56 -36.95
CA LEU A 109 3.40 5.66 -37.46
C LEU A 109 3.22 6.82 -38.44
N ASP A 110 3.75 7.99 -38.09
CA ASP A 110 3.71 9.17 -38.95
C ASP A 110 4.41 8.90 -40.29
N LYS A 111 5.59 8.27 -40.24
CA LYS A 111 6.32 7.85 -41.45
C LYS A 111 5.58 6.82 -42.30
N LEU A 112 4.88 5.87 -41.67
CA LEU A 112 4.01 4.93 -42.38
C LEU A 112 2.89 5.66 -43.10
N ALA A 113 2.21 6.58 -42.42
CA ALA A 113 1.12 7.37 -42.99
C ALA A 113 1.58 8.15 -44.22
N THR A 114 2.69 8.90 -44.12
CA THR A 114 3.26 9.60 -45.27
C THR A 114 3.72 8.65 -46.38
N GLY A 115 4.25 7.46 -46.02
CA GLY A 115 4.61 6.45 -47.00
C GLY A 115 3.41 5.95 -47.82
N PHE A 116 2.26 5.72 -47.16
CA PHE A 116 1.03 5.32 -47.85
C PHE A 116 0.50 6.42 -48.77
N GLU A 117 0.55 7.69 -48.35
CA GLU A 117 0.16 8.82 -49.19
C GLU A 117 1.04 8.92 -50.46
N GLU A 118 2.35 8.70 -50.32
CA GLU A 118 3.27 8.74 -51.46
C GLU A 118 3.01 7.60 -52.46
N ILE A 119 2.81 6.37 -51.97
CA ILE A 119 2.40 5.23 -52.83
C ILE A 119 1.08 5.53 -53.53
N ALA A 120 0.09 6.08 -52.81
CA ALA A 120 -1.20 6.47 -53.39
C ALA A 120 -1.07 7.56 -54.47
N SER A 121 -0.02 8.38 -54.39
CA SER A 121 0.31 9.41 -55.39
C SER A 121 1.16 8.92 -56.57
N GLY A 122 1.43 7.60 -56.66
CA GLY A 122 2.22 7.00 -57.73
C GLY A 122 3.74 7.04 -57.52
N LYS A 123 4.21 7.34 -56.29
CA LYS A 123 5.65 7.37 -55.95
C LYS A 123 6.03 6.11 -55.17
N TYR A 124 6.65 5.14 -55.84
CA TYR A 124 6.97 3.82 -55.28
C TYR A 124 8.45 3.61 -54.91
N ASP A 125 9.27 4.65 -55.01
CA ASP A 125 10.71 4.60 -54.75
C ASP A 125 11.06 4.58 -53.24
N LYS A 126 10.13 5.02 -52.39
CA LYS A 126 10.37 5.10 -50.95
C LYS A 126 10.46 3.73 -50.29
N ARG A 127 11.45 3.59 -49.40
CA ARG A 127 11.61 2.44 -48.50
C ARG A 127 11.66 2.94 -47.06
N LEU A 128 10.87 2.31 -46.22
CA LEU A 128 10.79 2.63 -44.79
C LEU A 128 11.76 1.74 -44.03
N ASN A 129 12.63 2.34 -43.21
CA ASN A 129 13.56 1.63 -42.34
C ASN A 129 13.76 2.39 -41.03
N TYR A 130 13.14 1.92 -39.95
CA TYR A 130 13.28 2.45 -38.60
C TYR A 130 13.14 1.37 -37.54
N GLU A 131 13.85 1.56 -36.44
CA GLU A 131 13.77 0.70 -35.26
C GLU A 131 12.50 1.03 -34.46
N THR A 132 11.60 0.07 -34.36
CA THR A 132 10.25 0.25 -33.80
C THR A 132 9.78 -1.04 -33.11
N TYR A 133 8.61 -1.03 -32.50
CA TYR A 133 8.01 -2.26 -31.95
C TYR A 133 7.74 -3.30 -33.05
N PHE A 134 7.71 -4.57 -32.65
CA PHE A 134 7.64 -5.72 -33.57
C PHE A 134 6.46 -5.62 -34.56
N GLU A 135 5.31 -5.14 -34.09
CA GLU A 135 4.11 -4.95 -34.89
C GLU A 135 4.33 -3.91 -36.01
N LEU A 136 4.93 -2.77 -35.68
CA LEU A 136 5.22 -1.71 -36.64
C LEU A 136 6.34 -2.11 -37.61
N MET A 137 7.28 -2.94 -37.17
CA MET A 137 8.34 -3.49 -38.02
C MET A 137 7.78 -4.45 -39.07
N GLN A 138 6.80 -5.28 -38.70
CA GLN A 138 6.08 -6.13 -39.65
C GLN A 138 5.31 -5.30 -40.67
N ILE A 139 4.60 -4.25 -40.24
CA ILE A 139 3.87 -3.35 -41.15
C ILE A 139 4.85 -2.66 -42.11
N GLN A 140 5.99 -2.19 -41.61
CA GLN A 140 7.06 -1.62 -42.44
C GLN A 140 7.56 -2.61 -43.49
N HIS A 141 7.78 -3.87 -43.11
CA HIS A 141 8.24 -4.91 -44.04
C HIS A 141 7.21 -5.15 -45.15
N LEU A 142 5.93 -5.32 -44.78
CA LEU A 142 4.84 -5.51 -45.74
C LEU A 142 4.68 -4.30 -46.67
N PHE A 143 4.80 -3.08 -46.14
CA PHE A 143 4.80 -1.85 -46.92
C PHE A 143 5.91 -1.85 -47.98
N ASN A 144 7.14 -2.17 -47.60
CA ASN A 144 8.27 -2.20 -48.52
C ASN A 144 8.10 -3.27 -49.62
N VAL A 145 7.59 -4.46 -49.28
CA VAL A 145 7.29 -5.51 -50.26
C VAL A 145 6.23 -5.06 -51.25
N MET A 146 5.18 -4.36 -50.79
CA MET A 146 4.14 -3.80 -51.64
C MET A 146 4.70 -2.74 -52.59
N SER A 147 5.47 -1.79 -52.05
CA SER A 147 6.12 -0.73 -52.83
C SER A 147 7.07 -1.28 -53.89
N GLU A 148 7.81 -2.34 -53.58
CA GLU A 148 8.70 -2.99 -54.56
C GLU A 148 7.94 -3.69 -55.69
N LYS A 149 6.82 -4.34 -55.39
CA LYS A 149 5.97 -4.95 -56.42
C LYS A 149 5.36 -3.91 -57.34
N LEU A 150 4.87 -2.80 -56.79
CA LEU A 150 4.29 -1.70 -57.57
C LEU A 150 5.33 -1.02 -58.46
N ASP A 151 6.53 -0.73 -57.94
CA ASP A 151 7.63 -0.14 -58.73
C ASP A 151 8.06 -1.04 -59.92
N LYS A 152 7.92 -2.36 -59.80
CA LYS A 152 8.22 -3.31 -60.89
C LYS A 152 7.10 -3.44 -61.92
N ILE A 153 5.86 -3.11 -61.56
CA ILE A 153 4.70 -3.20 -62.47
C ILE A 153 4.58 -1.92 -63.31
N GLU A 154 4.92 -0.76 -62.74
CA GLU A 154 4.84 0.52 -63.44
C GLU A 154 6.08 0.88 -64.28
N LYS A 155 7.17 0.10 -64.17
CA LYS A 155 8.34 0.18 -65.06
C LYS A 155 8.19 -0.73 -66.28
#